data_AF-A0A5S3USF5-F1
#
_entry.id   AF-A0A5S3USF5-F1
#
_cell.length_a   1.000
_cell.length_b   1.000
_cell.length_c   1.000
_cell.angle_alpha   90.00
_cell.angle_beta   90.00
_cell.angle_gamma   90.00
#
_symmetry.space_group_name_H-M   'P 1'
#
loop_
_entity.id
_entity.type
_entity.pdbx_description
1 polymer ?
#
loop_
_entity_poly.entity_id
_entity_poly.type
_entity_poly.pdbx_seq_one_letter_code
_entity_poly.pdbx_strand_id
1 'polypeptide(L)'
;MVESKDVENQLKQIEKILQASVEKSVLEEKFIEEANDQFEINLVALKKYFPEIYDKYINFSPKEQFNLFLNDNGSPNLVDYDTNCPIYSADPISQVKD
;
A
#
# COMPACT_ATOMS: atom_id res chain seq x y z
N MET A 1 -34.82 18.56 -19.22
CA MET A 1 -34.20 19.14 -18.00
C MET A 1 -33.75 18.11 -16.98
N VAL A 2 -34.22 16.85 -17.00
CA VAL A 2 -33.79 15.80 -16.05
C VAL A 2 -32.46 15.16 -16.47
N GLU A 3 -32.27 14.86 -17.76
CA GLU A 3 -31.01 14.27 -18.29
C GLU A 3 -29.78 15.17 -18.09
N SER A 4 -29.95 16.49 -18.18
CA SER A 4 -28.86 17.46 -18.01
C SER A 4 -28.28 17.45 -16.60
N LYS A 5 -29.14 17.26 -15.59
CA LYS A 5 -28.74 17.16 -14.17
C LYS A 5 -28.06 15.83 -13.87
N ASP A 6 -28.44 14.76 -14.55
CA ASP A 6 -27.84 13.43 -14.39
C ASP A 6 -26.40 13.42 -14.91
N VAL A 7 -26.16 13.98 -16.09
CA VAL A 7 -24.81 14.14 -16.67
C VAL A 7 -23.91 15.01 -15.78
N GLU A 8 -24.42 16.12 -15.25
CA GLU A 8 -23.64 16.99 -14.35
C GLU A 8 -23.26 16.28 -13.04
N ASN A 9 -24.15 15.43 -12.51
CA ASN A 9 -23.85 14.63 -11.32
C ASN A 9 -22.79 13.55 -11.60
N GLN A 10 -22.86 12.89 -12.76
CA GLN A 10 -21.86 11.91 -13.18
C GLN A 10 -20.48 12.56 -13.36
N LEU A 11 -20.42 13.74 -13.98
CA LEU A 11 -19.17 14.51 -14.12
C LEU A 11 -18.54 14.83 -12.75
N LYS A 12 -19.34 15.32 -11.79
CA LYS A 12 -18.84 15.59 -10.42
C LYS A 12 -18.35 14.34 -9.71
N GLN A 13 -18.98 13.20 -9.92
CA GLN A 13 -18.53 11.93 -9.35
C GLN A 13 -17.19 11.49 -9.96
N ILE A 14 -17.03 11.61 -11.27
CA ILE A 14 -15.79 11.28 -11.97
C ILE A 14 -14.66 12.18 -11.50
N GLU A 15 -14.89 13.50 -11.39
CA GLU A 15 -13.90 14.45 -10.86
C GLU A 15 -13.44 14.07 -9.44
N LYS A 16 -14.38 13.69 -8.58
CA LYS A 16 -14.06 13.25 -7.21
C LYS A 16 -13.22 11.98 -7.19
N ILE A 17 -13.56 10.99 -8.01
CA ILE A 17 -12.80 9.74 -8.11
C ILE A 17 -11.39 10.00 -8.66
N LEU A 18 -11.29 10.85 -9.68
CA LEU A 18 -10.01 11.23 -10.26
C LEU A 18 -9.10 11.91 -9.25
N GLN A 19 -9.65 12.88 -8.50
CA GLN A 19 -8.91 13.58 -7.45
C GLN A 19 -8.39 12.60 -6.38
N ALA A 20 -9.26 11.71 -5.88
CA ALA A 20 -8.87 10.69 -4.90
C ALA A 20 -7.79 9.73 -5.46
N SER A 21 -7.88 9.35 -6.73
CA SER A 21 -6.88 8.51 -7.38
C SER A 21 -5.52 9.19 -7.50
N VAL A 22 -5.50 10.50 -7.78
CA VAL A 22 -4.26 11.28 -7.85
C VAL A 22 -3.61 11.38 -6.47
N GLU A 23 -4.40 11.70 -5.44
CA GLU A 23 -3.92 11.77 -4.06
C GLU A 23 -3.33 10.43 -3.60
N LYS A 24 -4.00 9.33 -3.93
CA LYS A 24 -3.50 7.98 -3.64
C LYS A 24 -2.17 7.69 -4.33
N SER A 25 -2.04 8.02 -5.61
CA SER A 25 -0.79 7.82 -6.36
C SER A 25 0.39 8.55 -5.73
N VAL A 26 0.19 9.79 -5.27
CA VAL A 26 1.23 10.58 -4.60
C VAL A 26 1.66 9.93 -3.27
N LEU A 27 0.72 9.39 -2.50
CA LEU A 27 1.03 8.67 -1.26
C LEU A 27 1.80 7.38 -1.54
N GLU A 28 1.41 6.64 -2.57
CA GLU A 28 2.08 5.40 -2.98
C GLU A 28 3.51 5.65 -3.45
N GLU A 29 3.75 6.68 -4.26
CA GLU A 29 5.11 7.07 -4.70
C GLU A 29 6.01 7.38 -3.51
N LYS A 30 5.52 8.19 -2.57
CA LYS A 30 6.26 8.52 -1.35
C LYS A 30 6.55 7.28 -0.52
N PHE A 31 5.56 6.40 -0.36
CA PHE A 31 5.74 5.16 0.40
C PHE A 31 6.77 4.23 -0.24
N ILE A 32 6.81 4.14 -1.58
CA ILE A 32 7.80 3.33 -2.29
C ILE A 32 9.22 3.80 -1.99
N GLU A 33 9.46 5.11 -1.97
CA GLU A 33 10.76 5.68 -1.61
C GLU A 33 11.14 5.29 -0.17
N GLU A 34 10.28 5.60 0.80
CA GLU A 34 10.52 5.33 2.23
C GLU A 34 10.69 3.83 2.53
N ALA A 35 9.90 2.97 1.88
CA ALA A 35 9.95 1.53 2.09
C ALA A 35 11.25 0.91 1.57
N ASN A 36 11.76 1.38 0.42
CA ASN A 36 13.03 0.91 -0.13
C ASN A 36 14.21 1.36 0.74
N ASP A 37 14.21 2.61 1.22
CA ASP A 37 15.22 3.08 2.17
C ASP A 37 15.22 2.23 3.46
N GLN A 38 14.03 1.94 4.00
CA GLN A 38 13.92 1.11 5.19
C GLN A 38 14.35 -0.34 4.93
N PHE A 39 14.10 -0.88 3.74
CA PHE A 39 14.55 -2.21 3.35
C PHE A 39 16.08 -2.33 3.38
N GLU A 40 16.80 -1.35 2.82
CA GLU A 40 18.27 -1.32 2.85
C GLU A 40 18.82 -1.20 4.27
N ILE A 41 18.24 -0.33 5.09
CA ILE A 41 18.60 -0.20 6.51
C ILE A 41 18.42 -1.54 7.24
N ASN A 42 17.31 -2.23 6.97
CA ASN A 42 17.01 -3.52 7.56
C ASN A 42 17.99 -4.60 7.10
N LEU A 43 18.38 -4.62 5.82
CA LEU A 43 19.40 -5.55 5.31
C LEU A 43 20.75 -5.36 6.00
N VAL A 44 21.19 -4.12 6.22
CA VAL A 44 22.43 -3.84 6.94
C VAL A 44 22.35 -4.34 8.39
N ALA A 45 21.21 -4.13 9.07
CA ALA A 45 21.00 -4.63 10.42
C ALA A 45 21.01 -6.17 10.48
N LEU A 46 20.28 -6.82 9.56
CA LEU A 46 20.26 -8.27 9.44
C LEU A 46 21.65 -8.83 9.19
N LYS A 47 22.44 -8.22 8.29
CA LYS A 47 23.82 -8.66 8.02
C LYS A 47 24.69 -8.67 9.28
N LYS A 48 24.48 -7.71 10.18
CA LYS A 48 25.25 -7.57 11.42
C LYS A 48 24.79 -8.55 12.51
N TYR A 49 23.48 -8.71 12.69
CA TYR A 49 22.92 -9.40 13.85
C TYR A 49 22.41 -10.82 13.54
N PHE A 50 21.99 -11.08 12.30
CA PHE A 50 21.37 -12.33 11.83
C PHE A 50 21.79 -12.63 10.37
N PRO A 51 23.08 -12.91 10.12
CA PRO A 51 23.62 -13.06 8.76
C PRO A 51 22.91 -14.16 7.95
N GLU A 52 22.44 -15.23 8.60
CA GLU A 52 21.67 -16.30 7.96
C GLU A 52 20.29 -15.86 7.46
N ILE A 53 19.73 -14.79 8.03
CA ILE A 53 18.50 -14.16 7.53
C ILE A 53 18.85 -13.21 6.39
N TYR A 54 19.91 -12.41 6.53
CA TYR A 54 20.40 -11.53 5.46
C TYR A 54 20.60 -12.28 4.14
N ASP A 55 21.28 -13.43 4.18
CA ASP A 55 21.57 -14.23 2.99
C ASP A 55 20.29 -14.69 2.25
N LYS A 56 19.17 -14.83 2.96
CA LYS A 56 17.87 -15.19 2.36
C LYS A 56 17.21 -14.01 1.66
N TYR A 57 17.41 -12.79 2.16
CA TYR A 57 16.66 -11.61 1.72
C TYR A 57 17.43 -10.69 0.77
N ILE A 58 18.77 -10.73 0.74
CA ILE A 58 19.59 -9.86 -0.11
C ILE A 58 19.26 -9.97 -1.61
N ASN A 59 18.86 -11.15 -2.08
CA ASN A 59 18.46 -11.40 -3.47
C ASN A 59 17.00 -11.84 -3.57
N PHE A 60 16.21 -11.61 -2.52
CA PHE A 60 14.81 -12.02 -2.51
C PHE A 60 13.98 -11.09 -3.38
N SER A 61 13.21 -11.68 -4.28
CA SER A 61 12.15 -10.98 -5.00
C SER A 61 10.80 -11.59 -4.59
N PRO A 62 9.81 -10.77 -4.20
CA PRO A 62 8.48 -11.28 -3.87
C PRO A 62 7.87 -12.03 -5.06
N LYS A 63 7.01 -13.01 -4.77
CA LYS A 63 6.23 -13.71 -5.81
C LYS A 63 5.21 -12.74 -6.42
N GLU A 64 4.71 -13.06 -7.61
CA GLU A 64 3.66 -12.26 -8.30
C GLU A 64 2.39 -12.05 -7.45
N GLN A 65 2.10 -12.96 -6.53
CA GLN A 65 0.95 -12.89 -5.63
C GLN A 65 1.13 -11.85 -4.51
N PHE A 66 2.37 -11.38 -4.27
CA PHE A 66 2.65 -10.39 -3.24
C PHE A 66 1.98 -9.05 -3.58
N ASN A 67 0.97 -8.70 -2.78
CA ASN A 67 0.17 -7.51 -2.99
C ASN A 67 0.22 -6.64 -1.74
N LEU A 68 1.11 -5.66 -1.77
CA LEU A 68 1.27 -4.59 -0.79
C LEU A 68 0.59 -3.34 -1.36
N PHE A 69 -0.35 -2.78 -0.59
CA PHE A 69 -1.11 -1.59 -0.99
C PHE A 69 -1.28 -0.64 0.19
N LEU A 70 -1.63 0.62 -0.10
CA LEU A 70 -1.99 1.59 0.93
C LEU A 70 -3.51 1.64 1.13
N ASN A 71 -3.93 1.63 2.39
CA ASN A 71 -5.28 2.01 2.79
C ASN A 71 -5.51 3.51 2.53
N ASP A 72 -6.76 3.96 2.58
CA ASP A 72 -7.12 5.38 2.34
C ASP A 72 -6.47 6.35 3.34
N ASN A 73 -6.10 5.87 4.54
CA ASN A 73 -5.37 6.65 5.54
C ASN A 73 -3.83 6.67 5.31
N GLY A 74 -3.35 6.06 4.23
CA GLY A 74 -1.94 5.97 3.87
C GLY A 74 -1.15 4.86 4.57
N SER A 75 -1.79 4.04 5.43
CA SER A 75 -1.11 2.92 6.08
C SER A 75 -0.91 1.74 5.12
N PRO A 76 0.24 1.05 5.15
CA PRO A 76 0.47 -0.13 4.34
C PRO A 76 -0.31 -1.34 4.84
N ASN A 77 -0.77 -2.15 3.90
CA ASN A 77 -1.53 -3.37 4.15
C ASN A 77 -1.20 -4.43 3.09
N LEU A 78 -1.50 -5.69 3.40
CA LEU A 78 -1.20 -6.83 2.54
C LEU A 78 -2.48 -7.58 2.24
N VAL A 79 -2.57 -8.15 1.03
CA VAL A 79 -3.63 -9.11 0.69
C VAL A 79 -3.15 -10.51 1.02
N ASP A 80 -3.96 -11.26 1.75
CA ASP A 80 -3.75 -12.68 2.01
C ASP A 80 -4.00 -13.51 0.74
N TYR A 81 -3.10 -14.44 0.44
CA TYR A 81 -3.13 -15.18 -0.82
C TYR A 81 -4.28 -16.18 -0.93
N ASP A 82 -4.68 -16.78 0.19
CA ASP A 82 -5.69 -17.84 0.21
C ASP A 82 -7.11 -17.25 0.16
N THR A 83 -7.32 -16.13 0.85
CA THR A 83 -8.64 -15.48 0.98
C THR A 83 -8.84 -14.31 0.02
N ASN A 84 -7.77 -13.80 -0.60
CA ASN A 84 -7.77 -12.59 -1.41
C ASN A 84 -8.38 -11.37 -0.68
N CYS A 85 -8.27 -11.36 0.65
CA CYS A 85 -8.77 -10.30 1.53
C CYS A 85 -7.60 -9.56 2.18
N PRO A 86 -7.75 -8.27 2.53
CA PRO A 86 -6.77 -7.56 3.35
C PRO A 86 -6.52 -8.27 4.69
N ILE A 87 -5.25 -8.41 5.07
CA ILE A 87 -4.85 -8.99 6.37
C ILE A 87 -5.31 -8.11 7.53
N TYR A 88 -5.24 -6.79 7.34
CA TYR A 88 -5.68 -5.80 8.32
C TYR A 88 -6.90 -5.01 7.82
N SER A 89 -7.62 -4.41 8.76
CA SER A 89 -8.68 -3.44 8.48
C SER A 89 -8.13 -2.14 7.87
N ALA A 90 -9.01 -1.16 7.63
CA ALA A 90 -8.65 0.13 7.05
C ALA A 90 -7.65 0.95 7.90
N ASP A 91 -7.48 0.60 9.18
CA ASP A 91 -6.46 1.18 10.06
C ASP A 91 -5.72 0.07 10.82
N PRO A 92 -4.67 -0.52 10.21
CA PRO A 92 -3.87 -1.58 10.79
C PRO A 92 -3.23 -1.18 12.12
N ILE A 93 -2.81 0.08 12.25
CA ILE A 93 -2.13 0.58 13.45
C ILE A 93 -3.11 0.70 14.62
N SER A 94 -4.33 1.18 14.37
CA SER A 94 -5.37 1.22 15.40
C SER A 94 -5.83 -0.19 15.79
N GLN A 95 -5.95 -1.11 14.83
CA GLN A 95 -6.37 -2.49 15.08
C GLN A 95 -5.45 -3.25 16.06
N VAL A 96 -4.15 -2.97 16.04
CA VAL A 96 -3.17 -3.65 16.89
C VAL A 96 -2.82 -2.89 18.17
N LYS A 97 -3.44 -1.74 18.40
CA LYS A 97 -3.31 -1.01 19.67
C LYS A 97 -4.32 -1.56 20.67
N ASP A 98 -3.81 -2.12 21.77
CA ASP A 98 -4.58 -2.48 22.97
C ASP A 98 -5.18 -1.25 23.67
#